data_AF-A0A4R4NC71-F1
#
_entry.id   AF-A0A4R4NC71-F1
#
_cell.length_a   1.000
_cell.length_b   1.000
_cell.length_c   1.000
_cell.angle_alpha   90.00
_cell.angle_beta   90.00
_cell.angle_gamma   90.00
#
_symmetry.space_group_name_H-M   'P 1'
#
loop_
_entity.id
_entity.type
_entity.pdbx_description
1 polymer ?
#
loop_
_entity_poly.entity_id
_entity_poly.type
_entity_poly.pdbx_seq_one_letter_code
_entity_poly.pdbx_strand_id
1 'polypeptide(L)' 'MSGYAYLAIRCDADGCYAETHTPGHVDTYSEVRRIRRESGWRTRRAPGRLLALCPDHATEASR' A
#
# COMPACT_ATOMS: atom_id res chain seq x y z
N MET A 1 -24.31 -4.57 -12.79
CA MET A 1 -23.27 -3.54 -12.60
C MET A 1 -21.93 -4.25 -12.53
N SER A 2 -21.08 -4.10 -13.54
CA SER A 2 -19.71 -4.63 -13.46
C SER A 2 -18.93 -3.67 -12.57
N GLY A 3 -18.71 -4.05 -11.32
CA GLY A 3 -17.90 -3.24 -10.40
C GLY A 3 -16.46 -3.26 -10.91
N TYR A 4 -15.95 -2.13 -11.37
CA TYR A 4 -14.53 -1.99 -11.64
C TYR A 4 -13.79 -2.19 -10.31
N ALA A 5 -13.16 -3.35 -10.13
CA ALA A 5 -12.30 -3.58 -8.97
C ALA A 5 -11.00 -2.81 -9.18
N TYR A 6 -10.87 -1.66 -8.51
CA TYR A 6 -9.64 -0.91 -8.43
C TYR A 6 -8.88 -1.32 -7.16
N LEU A 7 -7.54 -1.34 -7.25
CA LEU A 7 -6.72 -1.57 -6.07
C LEU A 7 -6.55 -0.24 -5.33
N ALA A 8 -6.87 -0.25 -4.03
CA ALA A 8 -6.50 0.80 -3.10
C ALA A 8 -5.47 0.25 -2.09
N ILE A 9 -4.34 0.94 -1.95
CA ILE A 9 -3.33 0.68 -0.92
C ILE A 9 -3.45 1.81 0.11
N ARG A 10 -3.66 1.47 1.38
CA ARG A 10 -3.87 2.44 2.48
C ARG A 10 -2.75 2.32 3.51
N CYS A 11 -2.42 3.44 4.16
CA CYS A 11 -1.42 3.47 5.21
C CYS A 11 -1.99 2.91 6.52
N ASP A 12 -1.21 2.05 7.18
CA ASP A 12 -1.55 1.48 8.48
C ASP A 12 -0.99 2.29 9.67
N ALA A 13 -0.30 3.41 9.41
CA ALA A 13 0.15 4.31 10.47
C ALA A 13 -1.06 5.01 11.12
N ASP A 14 -1.05 5.10 12.44
CA ASP A 14 -2.16 5.72 13.18
C ASP A 14 -2.30 7.20 12.82
N GLY A 15 -3.54 7.65 12.62
CA GLY A 15 -3.84 9.00 12.14
C GLY A 15 -3.44 9.30 10.68
N CYS A 16 -2.93 8.32 9.93
CA CYS A 16 -2.56 8.51 8.52
C CYS A 16 -3.71 8.12 7.57
N TYR A 17 -4.05 9.02 6.66
CA TYR A 17 -5.09 8.81 5.63
C TYR A 17 -4.51 8.68 4.22
N ALA A 18 -3.19 8.54 4.10
CA ALA A 18 -2.54 8.39 2.80
C ALA A 18 -3.01 7.10 2.12
N GLU A 19 -3.30 7.20 0.83
CA GLU A 19 -3.70 6.07 0.00
C GLU A 19 -3.25 6.24 -1.45
N THR A 20 -3.10 5.12 -2.15
CA THR A 20 -2.79 5.09 -3.59
C THR A 20 -3.82 4.23 -4.29
N HIS A 21 -4.43 4.80 -5.32
CA HIS A 21 -5.44 4.17 -6.16
C HIS A 21 -4.85 3.83 -7.53
N THR A 22 -5.14 2.66 -8.05
CA THR A 22 -4.80 2.31 -9.43
C THR A 22 -5.95 2.66 -10.37
N PRO A 23 -5.67 3.26 -11.54
CA PRO A 23 -6.72 3.59 -12.50
C PRO A 23 -7.31 2.35 -13.21
N GLY A 24 -6.74 1.16 -12.99
CA GLY A 24 -7.15 -0.09 -13.64
C GLY A 24 -7.23 -1.27 -12.68
N HIS A 25 -7.78 -2.36 -13.22
CA HIS A 25 -7.89 -3.65 -12.55
C HIS A 25 -6.49 -4.21 -12.25
N VAL A 26 -6.34 -4.84 -11.08
CA VAL A 26 -5.09 -5.49 -10.68
C VAL A 26 -5.38 -6.94 -10.38
N ASP A 27 -4.92 -7.82 -11.27
CA ASP A 27 -5.21 -9.26 -11.21
C ASP A 27 -4.14 -10.06 -10.48
N THR A 28 -2.93 -9.50 -10.38
CA THR A 28 -1.78 -10.26 -9.90
C THR A 28 -1.10 -9.64 -8.68
N TYR A 29 -0.60 -10.51 -7.81
CA TYR A 29 0.18 -10.07 -6.64
C TYR A 29 1.51 -9.43 -7.06
N SER A 30 2.06 -9.79 -8.23
CA SER A 30 3.23 -9.15 -8.84
C SER A 30 2.98 -7.68 -9.16
N GLU A 31 1.81 -7.35 -9.72
CA GLU A 31 1.43 -5.96 -10.01
C GLU A 31 1.24 -5.16 -8.73
N VAL A 32 0.58 -5.72 -7.70
CA VAL A 32 0.49 -5.08 -6.38
C VAL A 32 1.88 -4.75 -5.84
N ARG A 33 2.83 -5.68 -5.93
CA ARG A 33 4.23 -5.45 -5.51
C ARG A 33 4.92 -4.37 -6.35
N ARG A 34 4.68 -4.33 -7.67
CA ARG A 34 5.22 -3.31 -8.57
C ARG A 34 4.70 -1.92 -8.20
N ILE A 35 3.39 -1.76 -8.08
CA ILE A 35 2.73 -0.51 -7.70
C ILE A 35 3.25 -0.01 -6.35
N ARG A 36 3.34 -0.88 -5.34
CA ARG A 36 3.93 -0.52 -4.04
C ARG A 36 5.33 0.07 -4.18
N ARG A 37 6.20 -0.55 -4.99
CA ARG A 37 7.58 -0.07 -5.19
C ARG A 37 7.61 1.27 -5.93
N GLU A 38 6.86 1.40 -7.01
CA GLU A 38 6.81 2.61 -7.84
C GLU A 38 6.27 3.80 -7.03
N SER A 39 5.27 3.57 -6.19
CA SER A 39 4.68 4.59 -5.32
C SER A 39 5.43 4.77 -3.98
N GLY A 40 6.57 4.10 -3.78
CA GLY A 40 7.41 4.25 -2.58
C GLY A 40 6.88 3.60 -1.29
N TRP A 41 5.80 2.82 -1.37
CA TRP A 41 5.22 2.11 -0.23
C TRP A 41 6.14 0.99 0.27
N ARG A 42 6.19 0.84 1.59
CA ARG A 42 6.96 -0.24 2.24
C ARG A 42 6.07 -1.11 3.10
N THR A 43 6.51 -2.35 3.28
CA THR A 43 5.85 -3.30 4.19
C THR A 43 6.71 -3.51 5.43
N ARG A 44 6.11 -3.35 6.62
CA ARG A 44 6.78 -3.60 7.90
C ARG A 44 6.12 -4.75 8.64
N ARG A 45 6.90 -5.63 9.24
CA ARG A 45 6.38 -6.69 10.12
C ARG A 45 6.02 -6.10 11.50
N ALA A 46 4.81 -6.41 11.96
CA ALA A 46 4.34 -6.16 13.32
C ALA A 46 3.85 -7.49 13.92
N PRO A 47 3.68 -7.60 15.25
CA PRO A 47 3.11 -8.79 15.87
C PRO A 47 1.77 -9.16 15.22
N GLY A 48 1.72 -10.34 14.60
CA GLY A 48 0.51 -10.88 13.96
C GLY A 48 0.08 -10.24 12.63
N ARG A 49 0.78 -9.22 12.10
CA ARG A 49 0.38 -8.57 10.84
C ARG A 49 1.53 -7.93 10.05
N LEU A 50 1.29 -7.73 8.75
CA LEU A 50 2.18 -6.96 7.87
C LEU A 50 1.53 -5.61 7.59
N LEU A 51 2.18 -4.53 8.01
CA LEU A 51 1.73 -3.16 7.80
C LEU A 51 2.16 -2.66 6.43
N ALA A 52 1.29 -1.95 5.73
CA ALA A 52 1.61 -1.10 4.59
C ALA A 52 1.83 0.34 5.08
N LEU A 53 3.00 0.90 4.81
CA LEU A 53 3.37 2.26 5.18
C LEU A 53 3.60 3.09 3.92
N CYS A 54 3.01 4.29 3.89
CA CYS A 54 3.25 5.27 2.83
C CYS A 54 4.72 5.75 2.89
N PRO A 55 5.22 6.43 1.84
CA PRO A 55 6.63 6.87 1.76
C PRO A 55 7.11 7.66 2.99
N ASP A 56 6.25 8.49 3.56
CA ASP A 56 6.58 9.33 4.72
C ASP A 56 6.83 8.46 5.97
N HIS A 57 5.86 7.62 6.35
CA HIS A 57 5.97 6.74 7.52
C HIS A 57 6.93 5.56 7.31
N ALA A 58 7.17 5.16 6.07
CA ALA A 58 8.18 4.16 5.75
C ALA A 58 9.60 4.62 6.12
N THR A 59 9.85 5.93 6.01
CA THR A 59 11.14 6.53 6.35
C THR A 59 11.32 6.64 7.86
N GLU A 60 10.28 7.01 8.59
CA GLU A 60 10.29 7.10 10.06
C GLU A 60 10.48 5.74 10.72
N ALA A 61 9.90 4.68 10.15
CA ALA A 61 10.03 3.32 10.68
C ALA A 61 11.42 2.67 10.50
N SER A 62 12.32 3.33 9.74
CA SER A 62 13.67 2.83 9.43
C SER A 62 14.77 3.49 10.29
N ARG A 63 14.41 4.42 11.17
CA ARG A 63 15.28 4.99 12.21
C ARG A 63 15.05 4.30 13.55
#